data_AF-A0A352X4B5-F1
#
_entry.id   AF-A0A352X4B5-F1
#
_cell.length_a   1.000
_cell.length_b   1.000
_cell.length_c   1.000
_cell.angle_alpha   90.00
_cell.angle_beta   90.00
_cell.angle_gamma   90.00
#
_symmetry.space_group_name_H-M   'P 1'
#
loop_
_entity.id
_entity.type
_entity.pdbx_description
1 polymer ?
#
loop_
_entity_poly.entity_id
_entity_poly.type
_entity_poly.pdbx_seq_one_letter_code
_entity_poly.pdbx_strand_id
1 'polypeptide(L)'
;MIEEAESHEKQETVTQKISTPETFSIQWENSPDKLLDIPLNFPYSAEEWDRIFQTFISLLEHKDPWINHCAIAKLIQALEMEESQVSNSEDYQPKPTDERVRSIFEGIAAQTLRKPDIFENFCSRFQFLAKESPYSHLVLAWLNQLAEIEDLQYPTQEAILAAQIFFGVYNDSWEKFGNFLLEMLDSLDLNIRACAAYQIGQFCSKKFYEKDKLEEWDDEKKYQRDKESVMGMPPIDEIIQLIRSKEIERPGVAGAFWNSTPKKSLDAKEWLLDILANSANPEPYIPYFPCNLAFDAHERFSHDPDAIRRLIDMGRVYIAIAAATDESRKIPALEPLLIEMGNHEDSEIIRLASWHLAYFYHYLHPRGAELGYVELISHLSEIDVFLLFTREKEPESPYAAIIYPKKRDSKIYRNIAKKWVDRIFPKSVRGNPRTDLPPISSKWYQRGYIDYHVSEVGRNYGLAGRNSDLVDNVIIGYRSQSLWNPKDFL
;
A
#
# COMPACT_ATOMS: atom_id res chain seq x y z
N MET A 1 -50.15 -31.29 50.82
CA MET A 1 -50.86 -30.17 50.14
C MET A 1 -49.79 -29.39 49.40
N ILE A 2 -49.47 -29.84 48.17
CA ILE A 2 -50.01 -29.33 46.88
C ILE A 2 -49.20 -28.07 46.52
N GLU A 3 -48.52 -27.89 45.40
CA GLU A 3 -48.26 -28.59 44.11
C GLU A 3 -47.04 -27.83 43.50
N GLU A 4 -45.97 -28.48 43.02
CA GLU A 4 -45.70 -28.81 41.61
C GLU A 4 -46.04 -27.72 40.56
N ALA A 5 -45.02 -27.23 39.84
CA ALA A 5 -44.94 -27.35 38.38
C ALA A 5 -43.62 -26.76 37.83
N GLU A 6 -42.79 -27.66 37.31
CA GLU A 6 -41.66 -27.39 36.42
C GLU A 6 -42.15 -26.81 35.08
N SER A 7 -41.40 -25.89 34.48
CA SER A 7 -41.47 -25.64 33.05
C SER A 7 -40.07 -25.60 32.45
N HIS A 8 -39.69 -26.74 31.89
CA HIS A 8 -38.62 -26.87 30.90
C HIS A 8 -38.99 -26.06 29.64
N GLU A 9 -38.29 -24.96 29.40
CA GLU A 9 -38.35 -24.28 28.11
C GLU A 9 -37.25 -24.82 27.20
N LYS A 10 -37.70 -25.45 26.12
CA LYS A 10 -36.90 -26.06 25.06
C LYS A 10 -36.06 -24.99 24.36
N GLN A 11 -34.74 -25.16 24.37
CA GLN A 11 -33.89 -24.56 23.35
C GLN A 11 -34.16 -25.26 22.02
N GLU A 12 -35.04 -24.68 21.20
CA GLU A 12 -35.07 -24.96 19.78
C GLU A 12 -33.80 -24.39 19.15
N THR A 13 -32.82 -25.26 18.92
CA THR A 13 -31.76 -25.05 17.93
C THR A 13 -32.43 -24.79 16.59
N VAL A 14 -32.52 -23.51 16.22
CA VAL A 14 -32.77 -23.09 14.84
C VAL A 14 -31.55 -23.51 14.04
N THR A 15 -31.55 -24.75 13.57
CA THR A 15 -30.69 -25.16 12.46
C THR A 15 -31.21 -24.39 11.25
N GLN A 16 -30.64 -23.21 10.98
CA GLN A 16 -30.78 -22.56 9.69
C GLN A 16 -30.30 -23.58 8.65
N LYS A 17 -31.26 -24.25 8.01
CA LYS A 17 -31.03 -24.90 6.72
C LYS A 17 -30.57 -23.79 5.81
N ILE A 18 -29.26 -23.70 5.60
CA ILE A 18 -28.67 -22.99 4.49
C ILE A 18 -29.35 -23.60 3.27
N SER A 19 -30.24 -22.82 2.65
CA SER A 19 -30.80 -23.17 1.35
C SER A 19 -29.64 -23.46 0.44
N THR A 20 -29.63 -24.64 -0.16
CA THR A 20 -28.75 -24.96 -1.29
C THR A 20 -28.78 -23.75 -2.23
N PRO A 21 -27.65 -23.11 -2.52
CA PRO A 21 -27.65 -21.95 -3.39
C PRO A 21 -28.31 -22.37 -4.71
N GLU A 22 -29.28 -21.58 -5.19
CA GLU A 22 -29.73 -21.69 -6.57
C GLU A 22 -28.48 -21.74 -7.45
N THR A 23 -28.41 -22.74 -8.33
CA THR A 23 -27.31 -22.92 -9.27
C THR A 23 -27.06 -21.60 -9.98
N PHE A 24 -25.98 -20.93 -9.59
CA PHE A 24 -25.59 -19.63 -10.11
C PHE A 24 -25.10 -19.86 -11.53
N SER A 25 -26.03 -19.91 -12.49
CA SER A 25 -25.71 -19.96 -13.92
C SER A 25 -25.08 -18.61 -14.28
N ILE A 26 -23.76 -18.51 -14.15
CA ILE A 26 -23.02 -17.33 -14.58
C ILE A 26 -23.25 -17.17 -16.07
N GLN A 27 -24.10 -16.20 -16.43
CA GLN A 27 -24.09 -15.66 -17.78
C GLN A 27 -22.80 -14.85 -17.88
N TRP A 28 -21.74 -15.49 -18.42
CA TRP A 28 -20.47 -14.84 -18.72
C TRP A 28 -20.74 -13.80 -19.81
N GLU A 29 -21.10 -12.59 -19.40
CA GLU A 29 -21.22 -11.48 -20.33
C GLU A 29 -19.84 -11.16 -20.89
N ASN A 30 -19.74 -10.97 -22.21
CA ASN A 30 -18.46 -10.77 -22.92
C ASN A 30 -17.79 -9.40 -22.65
N SER A 31 -18.21 -8.66 -21.62
CA SER A 31 -17.57 -7.40 -21.25
C SER A 31 -16.34 -7.67 -20.38
N PRO A 32 -15.13 -7.19 -20.73
CA PRO A 32 -13.92 -7.39 -19.95
C PRO A 32 -14.07 -7.01 -18.47
N ASP A 33 -14.76 -5.91 -18.16
CA ASP A 33 -14.97 -5.47 -16.77
C ASP A 33 -15.80 -6.49 -15.98
N LYS A 34 -16.85 -7.03 -16.59
CA LYS A 34 -17.69 -8.06 -15.95
C LYS A 34 -16.95 -9.37 -15.77
N LEU A 35 -16.04 -9.70 -16.68
CA LEU A 35 -15.15 -10.85 -16.53
C LEU A 35 -14.14 -10.61 -15.41
N LEU A 36 -13.62 -9.39 -15.21
CA LEU A 36 -12.74 -9.12 -14.06
C LEU A 36 -13.48 -9.20 -12.70
N ASP A 37 -14.80 -9.02 -12.70
CA ASP A 37 -15.66 -9.08 -11.51
C ASP A 37 -16.09 -10.50 -11.10
N ILE A 38 -15.61 -11.55 -11.79
CA ILE A 38 -15.92 -12.96 -11.43
C ILE A 38 -15.51 -13.23 -9.96
N PRO A 39 -16.42 -13.74 -9.09
CA PRO A 39 -16.14 -13.98 -7.68
C PRO A 39 -15.38 -15.30 -7.48
N LEU A 40 -14.10 -15.23 -7.13
CA LEU A 40 -13.23 -16.42 -7.00
C LEU A 40 -13.45 -17.25 -5.72
N ASN A 41 -14.30 -16.78 -4.80
CA ASN A 41 -14.64 -17.46 -3.55
C ASN A 41 -15.97 -18.25 -3.63
N PHE A 42 -16.56 -18.36 -4.81
CA PHE A 42 -17.73 -19.20 -5.06
C PHE A 42 -17.28 -20.65 -5.35
N PRO A 43 -18.06 -21.69 -4.99
CA PRO A 43 -17.74 -23.07 -5.36
C PRO A 43 -17.98 -23.29 -6.87
N TYR A 44 -16.92 -23.62 -7.60
CA TYR A 44 -16.96 -23.93 -9.03
C TYR A 44 -16.71 -25.41 -9.29
N SER A 45 -17.29 -25.94 -10.36
CA SER A 45 -16.82 -27.20 -10.94
C SER A 45 -15.43 -27.05 -11.54
N ALA A 46 -14.73 -28.18 -11.75
CA ALA A 46 -13.39 -28.17 -12.37
C ALA A 46 -13.40 -27.52 -13.78
N GLU A 47 -14.45 -27.79 -14.57
CA GLU A 47 -14.62 -27.22 -15.91
C GLU A 47 -14.86 -25.71 -15.88
N GLU A 48 -15.67 -25.22 -14.93
CA GLU A 48 -15.90 -23.79 -14.75
C GLU A 48 -14.64 -23.06 -14.29
N TRP A 49 -13.88 -23.66 -13.36
CA TRP A 49 -12.63 -23.10 -12.87
C TRP A 49 -11.56 -23.02 -13.97
N ASP A 50 -11.46 -24.06 -14.78
CA ASP A 50 -10.62 -24.05 -15.99
C ASP A 50 -11.01 -22.93 -16.95
N ARG A 51 -12.32 -22.74 -17.17
CA ARG A 51 -12.84 -21.67 -18.02
C ARG A 51 -12.52 -20.28 -17.45
N ILE A 52 -12.55 -20.12 -16.12
CA ILE A 52 -12.15 -18.86 -15.47
C ILE A 52 -10.67 -18.55 -15.76
N PHE A 53 -9.77 -19.50 -15.57
CA PHE A 53 -8.36 -19.32 -15.91
C PHE A 53 -8.15 -18.95 -17.38
N GLN A 54 -8.78 -19.69 -18.30
CA GLN A 54 -8.70 -19.41 -19.73
C GLN A 54 -9.25 -18.02 -20.08
N THR A 55 -10.32 -17.61 -19.41
CA THR A 55 -10.90 -16.27 -19.56
C THR A 55 -9.87 -15.21 -19.16
N PHE A 56 -9.26 -15.31 -17.99
CA PHE A 56 -8.25 -14.34 -17.55
C PHE A 56 -6.99 -14.34 -18.42
N ILE A 57 -6.54 -15.51 -18.89
CA ILE A 57 -5.43 -15.60 -19.86
C ILE A 57 -5.79 -14.84 -21.15
N SER A 58 -7.01 -15.01 -21.67
CA SER A 58 -7.46 -14.31 -22.88
C SER A 58 -7.53 -12.79 -22.69
N LEU A 59 -7.79 -12.31 -21.47
CA LEU A 59 -7.81 -10.87 -21.17
C LEU A 59 -6.42 -10.22 -21.22
N LEU A 60 -5.32 -11.00 -21.22
CA LEU A 60 -3.97 -10.47 -21.45
C LEU A 60 -3.81 -9.91 -22.88
N GLU A 61 -4.64 -10.36 -23.83
CA GLU A 61 -4.63 -9.85 -25.20
C GLU A 61 -5.34 -8.48 -25.33
N HIS A 62 -6.15 -8.11 -24.35
CA HIS A 62 -7.00 -6.91 -24.41
C HIS A 62 -6.19 -5.64 -24.62
N LYS A 63 -6.64 -4.69 -25.45
CA LYS A 63 -5.84 -3.50 -25.81
C LYS A 63 -5.59 -2.52 -24.67
N ASP A 64 -6.45 -2.54 -23.66
CA ASP A 64 -6.32 -1.69 -22.47
C ASP A 64 -5.31 -2.29 -21.48
N PRO A 65 -4.19 -1.58 -21.17
CA PRO A 65 -3.20 -2.03 -20.20
C PRO A 65 -3.77 -2.24 -18.79
N TRP A 66 -4.80 -1.48 -18.40
CA TRP A 66 -5.46 -1.65 -17.10
C TRP A 66 -6.14 -3.01 -16.99
N ILE A 67 -6.83 -3.44 -18.06
CA ILE A 67 -7.47 -4.76 -18.11
C ILE A 67 -6.42 -5.86 -18.04
N ASN A 68 -5.27 -5.71 -18.72
CA ASN A 68 -4.18 -6.70 -18.63
C ASN A 68 -3.63 -6.79 -17.21
N HIS A 69 -3.41 -5.65 -16.56
CA HIS A 69 -2.94 -5.59 -15.18
C HIS A 69 -3.92 -6.25 -14.20
N CYS A 70 -5.21 -5.99 -14.34
CA CYS A 70 -6.25 -6.65 -13.54
C CYS A 70 -6.34 -8.16 -13.83
N ALA A 71 -6.17 -8.57 -15.08
CA ALA A 71 -6.17 -10.00 -15.46
C ALA A 71 -5.01 -10.76 -14.79
N ILE A 72 -3.80 -10.19 -14.77
CA ILE A 72 -2.65 -10.76 -14.03
C ILE A 72 -2.97 -10.90 -12.54
N ALA A 73 -3.53 -9.87 -11.92
CA ALA A 73 -3.93 -9.91 -10.50
C ALA A 73 -4.96 -11.01 -10.23
N LYS A 74 -5.93 -11.18 -11.14
CA LYS A 74 -6.98 -12.21 -11.05
C LYS A 74 -6.45 -13.62 -11.27
N LEU A 75 -5.47 -13.81 -12.17
CA LEU A 75 -4.79 -15.10 -12.35
C LEU A 75 -4.07 -15.56 -11.07
N ILE A 76 -3.34 -14.64 -10.43
CA ILE A 76 -2.63 -14.92 -9.18
C ILE A 76 -3.62 -15.21 -8.06
N GLN A 77 -4.67 -14.39 -7.92
CA GLN A 77 -5.72 -14.64 -6.94
C GLN A 77 -6.43 -15.98 -7.18
N ALA A 78 -6.64 -16.38 -8.44
CA ALA A 78 -7.25 -17.67 -8.77
C ALA A 78 -6.34 -18.84 -8.37
N LEU A 79 -5.01 -18.73 -8.53
CA LEU A 79 -4.07 -19.74 -8.03
C LEU A 79 -4.16 -19.87 -6.50
N GLU A 80 -4.19 -18.75 -5.77
CA GLU A 80 -4.34 -18.75 -4.30
C GLU A 80 -5.66 -19.37 -3.84
N MET A 81 -6.75 -19.15 -4.59
CA MET A 81 -8.08 -19.64 -4.24
C MET A 81 -8.34 -21.09 -4.69
N GLU A 82 -7.46 -21.70 -5.49
CA GLU A 82 -7.68 -23.06 -6.02
C GLU A 82 -7.80 -24.10 -4.89
N GLU A 83 -7.02 -23.99 -3.82
CA GLU A 83 -7.15 -24.87 -2.64
C GLU A 83 -8.51 -24.73 -1.94
N SER A 84 -9.06 -23.52 -1.92
CA SER A 84 -10.40 -23.29 -1.34
C SER A 84 -11.50 -23.97 -2.16
N GLN A 85 -11.31 -24.15 -3.47
CA GLN A 85 -12.27 -24.86 -4.33
C GLN A 85 -12.37 -26.34 -3.93
N VAL A 86 -11.23 -26.98 -3.59
CA VAL A 86 -11.18 -28.36 -3.07
C VAL A 86 -12.00 -28.50 -1.79
N SER A 87 -11.95 -27.50 -0.92
CA SER A 87 -12.69 -27.52 0.36
C SER A 87 -14.18 -27.26 0.19
N ASN A 88 -14.57 -26.54 -0.86
CA ASN A 88 -15.95 -26.07 -1.06
C ASN A 88 -16.78 -26.95 -2.01
N SER A 89 -16.16 -27.93 -2.68
CA SER A 89 -16.83 -28.82 -3.64
C SER A 89 -16.24 -30.22 -3.58
N GLU A 90 -17.03 -31.20 -3.17
CA GLU A 90 -16.60 -32.61 -3.02
C GLU A 90 -16.14 -33.24 -4.35
N ASP A 91 -16.66 -32.75 -5.47
CA ASP A 91 -16.37 -33.24 -6.82
C ASP A 91 -15.23 -32.48 -7.50
N TYR A 92 -14.67 -31.44 -6.87
CA TYR A 92 -13.61 -30.64 -7.46
C TYR A 92 -12.25 -31.34 -7.32
N GLN A 93 -11.65 -31.65 -8.47
CA GLN A 93 -10.29 -32.17 -8.56
C GLN A 93 -9.40 -31.11 -9.23
N PRO A 94 -8.47 -30.48 -8.50
CA PRO A 94 -7.59 -29.47 -9.07
C PRO A 94 -6.68 -30.10 -10.11
N LYS A 95 -6.29 -29.31 -11.12
CA LYS A 95 -5.20 -29.72 -12.00
C LYS A 95 -3.89 -29.79 -11.24
N PRO A 96 -2.94 -30.63 -11.68
CA PRO A 96 -1.56 -30.52 -11.23
C PRO A 96 -1.07 -29.07 -11.36
N THR A 97 -0.46 -28.54 -10.30
CA THR A 97 -0.03 -27.14 -10.23
C THR A 97 0.90 -26.76 -11.38
N ASP A 98 1.75 -27.69 -11.82
CA ASP A 98 2.65 -27.47 -12.95
C ASP A 98 1.90 -27.30 -14.28
N GLU A 99 0.84 -28.07 -14.52
CA GLU A 99 -0.02 -27.92 -15.70
C GLU A 99 -0.77 -26.59 -15.67
N ARG A 100 -1.33 -26.23 -14.51
CA ARG A 100 -2.08 -24.98 -14.30
C ARG A 100 -1.20 -23.76 -14.59
N VAL A 101 -0.03 -23.71 -13.95
CA VAL A 101 0.88 -22.58 -14.06
C VAL A 101 1.54 -22.51 -15.44
N ARG A 102 1.80 -23.65 -16.10
CA ARG A 102 2.34 -23.68 -17.46
C ARG A 102 1.46 -22.91 -18.45
N SER A 103 0.14 -23.10 -18.40
CA SER A 103 -0.79 -22.37 -19.28
C SER A 103 -0.72 -20.85 -19.06
N ILE A 104 -0.50 -20.42 -17.82
CA ILE A 104 -0.34 -19.00 -17.47
C ILE A 104 0.98 -18.47 -18.02
N PHE A 105 2.08 -19.18 -17.79
CA PHE A 105 3.41 -18.81 -18.29
C PHE A 105 3.43 -18.70 -19.82
N GLU A 106 2.81 -19.64 -20.53
CA GLU A 106 2.66 -19.59 -21.99
C GLU A 106 1.86 -18.36 -22.44
N GLY A 107 0.76 -18.05 -21.75
CA GLY A 107 -0.04 -16.84 -22.01
C GLY A 107 0.76 -15.55 -21.80
N ILE A 108 1.54 -15.46 -20.72
CA ILE A 108 2.43 -14.33 -20.44
C ILE A 108 3.50 -14.19 -21.51
N ALA A 109 4.22 -15.27 -21.84
CA ALA A 109 5.27 -15.27 -22.85
C ALA A 109 4.72 -14.84 -24.22
N ALA A 110 3.56 -15.37 -24.63
CA ALA A 110 2.93 -15.04 -25.91
C ALA A 110 2.57 -13.55 -26.03
N GLN A 111 2.10 -12.92 -24.95
CA GLN A 111 1.72 -11.50 -24.98
C GLN A 111 2.89 -10.54 -24.78
N THR A 112 3.99 -10.99 -24.15
CA THR A 112 5.17 -10.16 -23.90
C THR A 112 5.79 -9.61 -25.20
N LEU A 113 5.71 -10.36 -26.30
CA LEU A 113 6.14 -9.90 -27.63
C LEU A 113 5.38 -8.65 -28.13
N ARG A 114 4.12 -8.50 -27.73
CA ARG A 114 3.27 -7.36 -28.13
C ARG A 114 3.29 -6.25 -27.08
N LYS A 115 3.47 -6.62 -25.81
CA LYS A 115 3.37 -5.76 -24.64
C LYS A 115 4.45 -6.15 -23.63
N PRO A 116 5.67 -5.62 -23.76
CA PRO A 116 6.80 -6.02 -22.94
C PRO A 116 6.57 -5.85 -21.43
N ASP A 117 5.73 -4.91 -21.02
CA ASP A 117 5.36 -4.61 -19.63
C ASP A 117 4.59 -5.72 -18.93
N ILE A 118 3.92 -6.63 -19.68
CA ILE A 118 3.21 -7.78 -19.11
C ILE A 118 4.15 -8.68 -18.31
N PHE A 119 5.38 -8.88 -18.79
CA PHE A 119 6.35 -9.74 -18.14
C PHE A 119 6.76 -9.21 -16.76
N GLU A 120 7.17 -7.94 -16.68
CA GLU A 120 7.60 -7.31 -15.43
C GLU A 120 6.44 -7.21 -14.43
N ASN A 121 5.24 -6.85 -14.89
CA ASN A 121 4.03 -6.80 -14.07
C ASN A 121 3.67 -8.18 -13.51
N PHE A 122 3.76 -9.23 -14.34
CA PHE A 122 3.57 -10.60 -13.90
C PHE A 122 4.58 -10.99 -12.83
N CYS A 123 5.88 -10.83 -13.09
CA CYS A 123 6.92 -11.21 -12.12
C CYS A 123 6.79 -10.43 -10.79
N SER A 124 6.50 -9.13 -10.85
CA SER A 124 6.29 -8.28 -9.67
C SER A 124 5.11 -8.77 -8.82
N ARG A 125 4.01 -9.24 -9.42
CA ARG A 125 2.86 -9.77 -8.65
C ARG A 125 3.05 -11.22 -8.22
N PHE A 126 3.65 -12.05 -9.08
CA PHE A 126 3.85 -13.48 -8.82
C PHE A 126 4.82 -13.76 -7.66
N GLN A 127 5.61 -12.76 -7.27
CA GLN A 127 6.55 -12.83 -6.15
C GLN A 127 5.96 -13.35 -4.83
N PHE A 128 4.68 -13.10 -4.56
CA PHE A 128 4.04 -13.52 -3.32
C PHE A 128 3.79 -15.03 -3.30
N LEU A 129 3.27 -15.57 -4.41
CA LEU A 129 3.10 -17.02 -4.60
C LEU A 129 4.43 -17.76 -4.71
N ALA A 130 5.41 -17.16 -5.40
CA ALA A 130 6.72 -17.78 -5.64
C ALA A 130 7.56 -18.00 -4.37
N LYS A 131 7.12 -17.53 -3.19
CA LYS A 131 7.76 -17.85 -1.90
C LYS A 131 7.51 -19.29 -1.47
N GLU A 132 6.50 -19.94 -2.03
CA GLU A 132 6.06 -21.27 -1.64
C GLU A 132 6.47 -22.32 -2.68
N SER A 133 6.61 -23.56 -2.23
CA SER A 133 6.69 -24.72 -3.12
C SER A 133 5.27 -25.07 -3.56
N PRO A 134 4.99 -25.37 -4.84
CA PRO A 134 5.95 -25.61 -5.93
C PRO A 134 6.33 -24.37 -6.77
N TYR A 135 5.69 -23.22 -6.55
CA TYR A 135 5.78 -22.08 -7.48
C TYR A 135 7.20 -21.55 -7.72
N SER A 136 8.05 -21.53 -6.68
CA SER A 136 9.46 -21.12 -6.77
C SER A 136 10.25 -21.86 -7.85
N HIS A 137 10.15 -23.20 -7.89
CA HIS A 137 10.92 -23.98 -8.86
C HIS A 137 10.30 -23.91 -10.27
N LEU A 138 8.98 -23.82 -10.36
CA LEU A 138 8.27 -23.73 -11.63
C LEU A 138 8.62 -22.44 -12.38
N VAL A 139 8.62 -21.29 -11.68
CA VAL A 139 8.97 -20.01 -12.31
C VAL A 139 10.43 -19.97 -12.75
N LEU A 140 11.35 -20.52 -11.95
CA LEU A 140 12.77 -20.60 -12.33
C LEU A 140 13.00 -21.52 -13.53
N ALA A 141 12.33 -22.67 -13.56
CA ALA A 141 12.42 -23.59 -14.70
C ALA A 141 11.91 -22.91 -15.99
N TRP A 142 10.80 -22.19 -15.93
CA TRP A 142 10.27 -21.42 -17.06
C TRP A 142 11.22 -20.32 -17.51
N LEU A 143 11.79 -19.54 -16.58
CA LEU A 143 12.75 -18.49 -16.92
C LEU A 143 14.02 -19.04 -17.58
N ASN A 144 14.52 -20.20 -17.11
CA ASN A 144 15.66 -20.88 -17.74
C ASN A 144 15.34 -21.32 -19.17
N GLN A 145 14.13 -21.84 -19.42
CA GLN A 145 13.69 -22.18 -20.77
C GLN A 145 13.62 -20.96 -21.69
N LEU A 146 13.14 -19.82 -21.17
CA LEU A 146 13.12 -18.57 -21.95
C LEU A 146 14.53 -18.07 -22.28
N ALA A 147 15.48 -18.19 -21.35
CA ALA A 147 16.87 -17.76 -21.55
C ALA A 147 17.59 -18.56 -22.65
N GLU A 148 17.18 -19.81 -22.89
CA GLU A 148 17.76 -20.69 -23.92
C GLU A 148 17.31 -20.36 -25.36
N ILE A 149 16.33 -19.46 -25.55
CA ILE A 149 15.81 -19.09 -26.87
C ILE A 149 16.71 -17.99 -27.49
N GLU A 150 17.58 -18.37 -28.44
CA GLU A 150 18.58 -17.49 -29.06
C GLU A 150 17.99 -16.24 -29.74
N ASP A 151 16.84 -16.36 -30.41
CA ASP A 151 16.20 -15.28 -31.18
C ASP A 151 15.05 -14.57 -30.43
N LEU A 152 14.98 -14.71 -29.10
CA LEU A 152 13.93 -14.09 -28.31
C LEU A 152 14.15 -12.57 -28.20
N GLN A 153 13.27 -11.79 -28.81
CA GLN A 153 13.32 -10.33 -28.71
C GLN A 153 12.74 -9.82 -27.38
N TYR A 154 11.66 -10.44 -26.90
CA TYR A 154 10.99 -10.08 -25.66
C TYR A 154 10.44 -11.32 -24.94
N PRO A 155 10.54 -11.41 -23.60
CA PRO A 155 11.31 -10.51 -22.73
C PRO A 155 12.80 -10.51 -23.11
N THR A 156 13.50 -9.40 -22.86
CA THR A 156 14.94 -9.33 -23.18
C THR A 156 15.73 -10.25 -22.26
N GLN A 157 16.95 -10.61 -22.67
CA GLN A 157 17.83 -11.44 -21.84
C GLN A 157 18.13 -10.79 -20.48
N GLU A 158 18.23 -9.46 -20.43
CA GLU A 158 18.40 -8.70 -19.18
C GLU A 158 17.17 -8.80 -18.28
N ALA A 159 15.96 -8.71 -18.84
CA ALA A 159 14.72 -8.85 -18.07
C ALA A 159 14.56 -10.27 -17.51
N ILE A 160 14.90 -11.29 -18.31
CA ILE A 160 14.91 -12.69 -17.87
C ILE A 160 15.93 -12.88 -16.75
N LEU A 161 17.15 -12.36 -16.90
CA LEU A 161 18.20 -12.44 -15.90
C LEU A 161 17.82 -11.73 -14.59
N ALA A 162 17.24 -10.53 -14.67
CA ALA A 162 16.74 -9.82 -13.51
C ALA A 162 15.67 -10.63 -12.76
N ALA A 163 14.71 -11.23 -13.50
CA ALA A 163 13.70 -12.10 -12.92
C ALA A 163 14.32 -13.37 -12.30
N GLN A 164 15.30 -14.00 -12.96
CA GLN A 164 16.03 -15.16 -12.42
C GLN A 164 16.73 -14.80 -11.11
N ILE A 165 17.42 -13.66 -11.03
CA ILE A 165 18.04 -13.17 -9.79
C ILE A 165 16.95 -12.94 -8.73
N PHE A 166 15.84 -12.31 -9.09
CA PHE A 166 14.75 -12.00 -8.18
C PHE A 166 14.05 -13.23 -7.56
N PHE A 167 13.95 -14.33 -8.30
CA PHE A 167 13.37 -15.58 -7.79
C PHE A 167 14.41 -16.60 -7.27
N GLY A 168 15.69 -16.46 -7.66
CA GLY A 168 16.67 -17.55 -7.65
C GLY A 168 17.31 -17.95 -6.31
N VAL A 169 16.99 -17.31 -5.18
CA VAL A 169 17.79 -17.44 -3.95
C VAL A 169 17.02 -17.98 -2.74
N TYR A 170 15.71 -18.25 -2.87
CA TYR A 170 14.91 -18.65 -1.71
C TYR A 170 15.41 -19.91 -0.98
N ASN A 171 16.25 -20.75 -1.59
CA ASN A 171 16.81 -21.97 -0.97
C ASN A 171 18.32 -22.19 -1.15
N ASP A 172 19.09 -21.22 -1.63
CA ASP A 172 20.52 -21.39 -1.95
C ASP A 172 21.46 -20.63 -0.99
N SER A 173 22.76 -20.91 -1.05
CA SER A 173 23.79 -20.35 -0.16
C SER A 173 24.57 -19.17 -0.77
N TRP A 174 25.13 -18.33 0.10
CA TRP A 174 26.00 -17.21 -0.24
C TRP A 174 27.27 -17.68 -0.95
N GLU A 175 27.85 -18.80 -0.56
CA GLU A 175 29.06 -19.33 -1.23
C GLU A 175 28.82 -19.59 -2.73
N LYS A 176 27.60 -19.99 -3.10
CA LYS A 176 27.23 -20.28 -4.49
C LYS A 176 27.00 -19.01 -5.32
N PHE A 177 26.34 -18.01 -4.75
CA PHE A 177 25.87 -16.83 -5.51
C PHE A 177 26.48 -15.49 -5.11
N GLY A 178 27.13 -15.39 -3.96
CA GLY A 178 27.60 -14.12 -3.39
C GLY A 178 28.47 -13.32 -4.35
N ASN A 179 29.47 -13.95 -4.97
CA ASN A 179 30.34 -13.29 -5.95
C ASN A 179 29.57 -12.80 -7.18
N PHE A 180 28.66 -13.63 -7.69
CA PHE A 180 27.81 -13.26 -8.83
C PHE A 180 26.90 -12.07 -8.49
N LEU A 181 26.26 -12.07 -7.31
CA LEU A 181 25.40 -10.97 -6.88
C LEU A 181 26.19 -9.67 -6.70
N LEU A 182 27.40 -9.74 -6.14
CA LEU A 182 28.28 -8.58 -5.99
C LEU A 182 28.69 -8.01 -7.36
N GLU A 183 28.98 -8.86 -8.35
CA GLU A 183 29.25 -8.43 -9.72
C GLU A 183 28.02 -7.79 -10.38
N MET A 184 26.83 -8.35 -10.14
CA MET A 184 25.58 -7.84 -10.72
C MET A 184 25.17 -6.46 -10.17
N LEU A 185 25.67 -6.04 -9.00
CA LEU A 185 25.52 -4.64 -8.55
C LEU A 185 26.17 -3.62 -9.50
N ASP A 186 27.09 -4.07 -10.36
CA ASP A 186 27.77 -3.22 -11.34
C ASP A 186 27.17 -3.28 -12.75
N SER A 187 26.16 -4.14 -12.98
CA SER A 187 25.44 -4.25 -14.25
C SER A 187 24.99 -2.89 -14.78
N LEU A 188 24.96 -2.71 -16.10
CA LEU A 188 24.40 -1.49 -16.71
C LEU A 188 22.87 -1.44 -16.59
N ASP A 189 22.23 -2.61 -16.54
CA ASP A 189 20.79 -2.74 -16.40
C ASP A 189 20.33 -2.44 -14.96
N LEU A 190 19.33 -1.56 -14.83
CA LEU A 190 18.81 -1.13 -13.53
C LEU A 190 18.13 -2.27 -12.76
N ASN A 191 17.32 -3.09 -13.44
CA ASN A 191 16.57 -4.16 -12.81
C ASN A 191 17.51 -5.25 -12.29
N ILE A 192 18.55 -5.60 -13.06
CA ILE A 192 19.58 -6.57 -12.60
C ILE A 192 20.23 -6.09 -11.31
N ARG A 193 20.70 -4.83 -11.25
CA ARG A 193 21.33 -4.27 -10.04
C ARG A 193 20.38 -4.30 -8.84
N ALA A 194 19.14 -3.87 -9.05
CA ALA A 194 18.13 -3.83 -8.00
C ALA A 194 17.80 -5.23 -7.48
N CYS A 195 17.58 -6.20 -8.37
CA CYS A 195 17.32 -7.59 -7.99
C CYS A 195 18.52 -8.20 -7.25
N ALA A 196 19.76 -7.91 -7.66
CA ALA A 196 20.95 -8.34 -6.95
C ALA A 196 21.03 -7.75 -5.54
N ALA A 197 20.78 -6.44 -5.40
CA ALA A 197 20.74 -5.74 -4.12
C ALA A 197 19.64 -6.31 -3.19
N TYR A 198 18.45 -6.58 -3.73
CA TYR A 198 17.37 -7.25 -3.00
C TYR A 198 17.79 -8.62 -2.46
N GLN A 199 18.46 -9.45 -3.27
CA GLN A 199 18.93 -10.76 -2.80
C GLN A 199 20.02 -10.67 -1.74
N ILE A 200 20.95 -9.73 -1.89
CA ILE A 200 21.94 -9.45 -0.86
C ILE A 200 21.26 -9.04 0.46
N GLY A 201 20.19 -8.25 0.39
CA GLY A 201 19.38 -7.88 1.55
C GLY A 201 18.67 -9.08 2.19
N GLN A 202 18.18 -10.04 1.39
CA GLN A 202 17.60 -11.29 1.90
C GLN A 202 18.64 -12.13 2.67
N PHE A 203 19.88 -12.23 2.16
CA PHE A 203 20.97 -12.88 2.88
C PHE A 203 21.34 -12.13 4.17
N CYS A 204 21.37 -10.80 4.16
CA CYS A 204 21.57 -10.01 5.37
C CYS A 204 20.50 -10.33 6.41
N SER A 205 19.22 -10.38 6.01
CA SER A 205 18.10 -10.72 6.89
C SER A 205 18.25 -12.07 7.57
N LYS A 206 18.68 -13.10 6.84
CA LYS A 206 18.97 -14.43 7.39
C LYS A 206 20.10 -14.38 8.42
N LYS A 207 21.15 -13.59 8.17
CA LYS A 207 22.31 -13.45 9.08
C LYS A 207 21.97 -12.75 10.40
N PHE A 208 20.98 -11.86 10.40
CA PHE A 208 20.48 -11.16 11.59
C PHE A 208 19.42 -11.94 12.38
N TYR A 209 19.01 -13.13 11.94
CA TYR A 209 18.06 -13.93 12.69
C TYR A 209 18.71 -14.42 13.99
N GLU A 210 18.37 -13.77 15.11
CA GLU A 210 18.95 -14.04 16.42
C GLU A 210 18.33 -15.29 17.04
N LYS A 211 19.17 -16.15 17.61
CA LYS A 211 18.77 -17.38 18.30
C LYS A 211 17.85 -17.14 19.51
N ASP A 212 17.91 -15.95 20.11
CA ASP A 212 17.20 -15.63 21.35
C ASP A 212 15.71 -15.31 21.14
N LYS A 213 15.21 -15.36 19.90
CA LYS A 213 13.80 -15.13 19.53
C LYS A 213 13.08 -16.38 18.99
N LEU A 214 13.69 -17.55 19.13
CA LEU A 214 13.10 -18.82 18.70
C LEU A 214 12.11 -19.29 19.76
N GLU A 215 10.82 -19.35 19.43
CA GLU A 215 9.76 -19.82 20.35
C GLU A 215 9.46 -21.31 20.13
N GLU A 216 9.78 -21.87 18.94
CA GLU A 216 9.40 -23.24 18.55
C GLU A 216 10.56 -24.06 17.93
N TRP A 217 10.42 -25.40 17.89
CA TRP A 217 11.46 -26.32 17.40
C TRP A 217 11.75 -26.19 15.89
N ASP A 218 10.74 -25.82 15.08
CA ASP A 218 10.94 -25.56 13.65
C ASP A 218 11.83 -24.32 13.41
N ASP A 219 11.91 -23.42 14.38
CA ASP A 219 12.76 -22.24 14.30
C ASP A 219 14.25 -22.60 14.41
N GLU A 220 14.64 -23.64 15.16
CA GLU A 220 16.05 -24.04 15.27
C GLU A 220 16.54 -24.68 13.95
N LYS A 221 15.73 -25.54 13.30
CA LYS A 221 16.09 -26.11 11.98
C LYS A 221 16.16 -25.04 10.91
N LYS A 222 15.26 -24.06 10.95
CA LYS A 222 15.29 -22.89 10.06
C LYS A 222 16.54 -22.06 10.33
N TYR A 223 16.84 -21.76 11.60
CA TYR A 223 18.02 -21.01 12.01
C TYR A 223 19.32 -21.67 11.54
N GLN A 224 19.47 -22.99 11.68
CA GLN A 224 20.66 -23.68 11.18
C GLN A 224 20.78 -23.60 9.66
N ARG A 225 19.68 -23.82 8.91
CA ARG A 225 19.66 -23.65 7.44
C ARG A 225 20.01 -22.22 7.02
N ASP A 226 19.45 -21.22 7.69
CA ASP A 226 19.74 -19.82 7.41
C ASP A 226 21.20 -19.49 7.69
N LYS A 227 21.76 -19.98 8.80
CA LYS A 227 23.17 -19.82 9.17
C LYS A 227 24.12 -20.46 8.17
N GLU A 228 23.84 -21.68 7.72
CA GLU A 228 24.60 -22.35 6.67
C GLU A 228 24.50 -21.58 5.35
N SER A 229 23.31 -21.07 5.00
CA SER A 229 23.09 -20.32 3.78
C SER A 229 23.85 -18.99 3.71
N VAL A 230 24.28 -18.41 4.84
CA VAL A 230 25.04 -17.15 4.87
C VAL A 230 26.53 -17.35 5.16
N MET A 231 27.02 -18.59 5.14
CA MET A 231 28.45 -18.87 5.30
C MET A 231 29.27 -18.18 4.21
N GLY A 232 30.44 -17.65 4.59
CA GLY A 232 31.32 -16.90 3.69
C GLY A 232 30.84 -15.48 3.36
N MET A 233 29.66 -15.06 3.84
CA MET A 233 29.18 -13.69 3.63
C MET A 233 30.04 -12.67 4.38
N PRO A 234 30.45 -11.56 3.72
CA PRO A 234 31.18 -10.47 4.37
C PRO A 234 30.46 -9.94 5.63
N PRO A 235 31.17 -9.26 6.53
CA PRO A 235 30.55 -8.52 7.62
C PRO A 235 29.43 -7.62 7.12
N ILE A 236 28.33 -7.54 7.87
CA ILE A 236 27.13 -6.84 7.40
C ILE A 236 27.43 -5.36 7.19
N ASP A 237 28.21 -4.75 8.07
CA ASP A 237 28.63 -3.35 7.93
C ASP A 237 29.36 -3.09 6.61
N GLU A 238 30.18 -4.03 6.12
CA GLU A 238 30.83 -3.91 4.81
C GLU A 238 29.82 -3.94 3.67
N ILE A 239 28.81 -4.82 3.75
CA ILE A 239 27.73 -4.88 2.75
C ILE A 239 26.88 -3.60 2.76
N ILE A 240 26.54 -3.08 3.95
CA ILE A 240 25.78 -1.84 4.10
C ILE A 240 26.55 -0.65 3.49
N GLN A 241 27.86 -0.56 3.76
CA GLN A 241 28.70 0.48 3.18
C GLN A 241 28.87 0.33 1.67
N LEU A 242 28.93 -0.90 1.16
CA LEU A 242 28.94 -1.18 -0.28
C LEU A 242 27.66 -0.68 -0.94
N ILE A 243 26.48 -1.08 -0.44
CA ILE A 243 25.18 -0.68 -1.00
C ILE A 243 25.03 0.84 -0.98
N ARG A 244 25.38 1.48 0.15
CA ARG A 244 25.40 2.94 0.28
C ARG A 244 26.27 3.58 -0.80
N SER A 245 27.51 3.10 -0.96
CA SER A 245 28.46 3.67 -1.92
C SER A 245 27.95 3.52 -3.37
N LYS A 246 27.40 2.34 -3.71
CA LYS A 246 26.80 2.08 -5.02
C LYS A 246 25.58 2.95 -5.30
N GLU A 247 24.71 3.18 -4.31
CA GLU A 247 23.55 4.06 -4.46
C GLU A 247 23.95 5.52 -4.70
N ILE A 248 24.96 6.02 -3.98
CA ILE A 248 25.48 7.38 -4.16
C ILE A 248 26.11 7.55 -5.55
N GLU A 249 26.85 6.54 -6.02
CA GLU A 249 27.45 6.54 -7.36
C GLU A 249 26.39 6.47 -8.47
N ARG A 250 25.42 5.55 -8.32
CA ARG A 250 24.39 5.26 -9.33
C ARG A 250 23.11 4.74 -8.66
N PRO A 251 22.10 5.61 -8.46
CA PRO A 251 20.85 5.24 -7.78
C PRO A 251 20.12 4.04 -8.35
N GLY A 252 19.41 3.30 -7.48
CA GLY A 252 18.56 2.16 -7.83
C GLY A 252 18.98 0.82 -7.23
N VAL A 253 19.78 0.82 -6.16
CA VAL A 253 20.17 -0.39 -5.42
C VAL A 253 19.68 -0.37 -3.98
N ALA A 254 19.71 0.80 -3.32
CA ALA A 254 19.48 0.87 -1.90
C ALA A 254 18.02 0.61 -1.51
N GLY A 255 17.03 1.09 -2.28
CA GLY A 255 15.62 0.78 -1.98
C GLY A 255 15.30 -0.69 -2.12
N ALA A 256 15.86 -1.36 -3.14
CA ALA A 256 15.70 -2.79 -3.34
C ALA A 256 16.36 -3.62 -2.21
N PHE A 257 17.58 -3.26 -1.81
CA PHE A 257 18.23 -3.82 -0.63
C PHE A 257 17.42 -3.56 0.65
N TRP A 258 16.92 -2.34 0.84
CA TRP A 258 16.15 -1.92 2.01
C TRP A 258 14.83 -2.65 2.17
N ASN A 259 14.22 -3.07 1.06
CA ASN A 259 12.97 -3.83 1.03
C ASN A 259 13.10 -5.19 1.76
N SER A 260 14.27 -5.83 1.66
CA SER A 260 14.53 -7.16 2.22
C SER A 260 15.45 -7.17 3.45
N THR A 261 16.16 -6.09 3.74
CA THR A 261 17.14 -6.00 4.85
C THR A 261 16.44 -5.76 6.19
N PRO A 262 16.95 -6.30 7.32
CA PRO A 262 16.32 -6.09 8.61
C PRO A 262 16.62 -4.68 9.11
N LYS A 263 15.57 -3.86 9.16
CA LYS A 263 15.67 -2.43 9.45
C LYS A 263 16.04 -2.12 10.92
N LYS A 264 15.88 -3.09 11.82
CA LYS A 264 16.07 -2.90 13.28
C LYS A 264 17.53 -2.97 13.74
N SER A 265 18.41 -3.59 12.95
CA SER A 265 19.82 -3.75 13.28
C SER A 265 20.71 -2.65 12.70
N LEU A 266 20.10 -1.72 11.96
CA LEU A 266 20.73 -0.57 11.35
C LEU A 266 20.28 0.69 12.09
N ASP A 267 21.16 1.70 12.17
CA ASP A 267 20.68 3.07 12.37
C ASP A 267 20.01 3.53 11.08
N ALA A 268 18.77 3.07 10.91
CA ALA A 268 17.94 3.27 9.73
C ALA A 268 17.82 4.76 9.38
N LYS A 269 17.69 5.60 10.42
CA LYS A 269 17.53 7.05 10.26
C LYS A 269 18.78 7.66 9.65
N GLU A 270 19.94 7.43 10.26
CA GLU A 270 21.17 8.03 9.76
C GLU A 270 21.56 7.48 8.39
N TRP A 271 21.40 6.17 8.16
CA TRP A 271 21.71 5.57 6.87
C TRP A 271 20.85 6.12 5.73
N LEU A 272 19.52 6.25 5.93
CA LEU A 272 18.61 6.82 4.95
C LEU A 272 18.92 8.30 4.68
N LEU A 273 19.08 9.11 5.73
CA LEU A 273 19.33 10.55 5.57
C LEU A 273 20.68 10.81 4.89
N ASP A 274 21.69 9.99 5.18
CA ASP A 274 23.00 10.10 4.56
C ASP A 274 22.98 9.73 3.06
N ILE A 275 22.25 8.67 2.67
CA ILE A 275 22.04 8.37 1.24
C ILE A 275 21.28 9.50 0.55
N LEU A 276 20.17 9.98 1.13
CA LEU A 276 19.35 11.03 0.52
C LEU A 276 20.10 12.37 0.37
N ALA A 277 21.00 12.67 1.30
CA ALA A 277 21.84 13.86 1.28
C ALA A 277 22.95 13.79 0.21
N ASN A 278 23.48 12.60 -0.07
CA ASN A 278 24.63 12.42 -0.98
C ASN A 278 24.24 11.90 -2.37
N SER A 279 23.03 11.36 -2.55
CA SER A 279 22.56 10.92 -3.86
C SER A 279 22.22 12.14 -4.73
N ALA A 280 22.80 12.20 -5.92
CA ALA A 280 22.58 13.33 -6.83
C ALA A 280 21.19 13.35 -7.47
N ASN A 281 20.56 12.19 -7.64
CA ASN A 281 19.29 12.03 -8.34
C ASN A 281 18.25 11.32 -7.45
N PRO A 282 16.95 11.54 -7.69
CA PRO A 282 15.92 10.69 -7.09
C PRO A 282 16.13 9.21 -7.47
N GLU A 283 15.72 8.30 -6.60
CA GLU A 283 15.74 6.88 -6.90
C GLU A 283 14.82 6.57 -8.10
N PRO A 284 15.29 5.82 -9.10
CA PRO A 284 14.48 5.49 -10.26
C PRO A 284 13.32 4.56 -9.88
N TYR A 285 12.26 4.59 -10.68
CA TYR A 285 11.18 3.63 -10.55
C TYR A 285 11.66 2.24 -11.00
N ILE A 286 11.46 1.22 -10.13
CA ILE A 286 11.81 -0.16 -10.41
C ILE A 286 10.54 -1.02 -10.23
N PRO A 287 10.03 -1.70 -11.29
CA PRO A 287 8.75 -2.43 -11.25
C PRO A 287 8.63 -3.49 -10.13
N TYR A 288 9.75 -4.13 -9.77
CA TYR A 288 9.82 -5.13 -8.70
C TYR A 288 9.72 -4.52 -7.30
N PHE A 289 10.11 -3.25 -7.14
CA PHE A 289 10.27 -2.57 -5.86
C PHE A 289 9.61 -1.19 -5.87
N PRO A 290 8.26 -1.12 -5.89
CA PRO A 290 7.54 0.16 -6.00
C PRO A 290 7.69 1.04 -4.75
N CYS A 291 8.04 0.46 -3.59
CA CYS A 291 8.30 1.19 -2.35
C CYS A 291 9.81 1.38 -2.18
N ASN A 292 10.25 2.60 -2.46
CA ASN A 292 11.67 2.97 -2.56
C ASN A 292 12.14 3.72 -1.29
N LEU A 293 13.39 4.20 -1.23
CA LEU A 293 13.93 4.87 -0.03
C LEU A 293 13.14 6.13 0.36
N ALA A 294 12.67 6.90 -0.62
CA ALA A 294 11.87 8.10 -0.37
C ALA A 294 10.49 7.75 0.20
N PHE A 295 9.94 6.59 -0.20
CA PHE A 295 8.73 6.04 0.41
C PHE A 295 8.96 5.72 1.90
N ASP A 296 9.97 4.91 2.23
CA ASP A 296 10.24 4.56 3.63
C ASP A 296 10.63 5.78 4.48
N ALA A 297 11.36 6.73 3.91
CA ALA A 297 11.75 7.96 4.59
C ALA A 297 10.52 8.77 5.02
N HIS A 298 9.48 8.90 4.18
CA HIS A 298 8.32 9.67 4.58
C HIS A 298 7.53 8.99 5.70
N GLU A 299 7.33 7.67 5.63
CA GLU A 299 6.61 6.92 6.67
C GLU A 299 7.39 6.95 7.99
N ARG A 300 8.70 6.74 7.93
CA ARG A 300 9.57 6.64 9.10
C ARG A 300 9.75 7.98 9.83
N PHE A 301 9.85 9.07 9.09
CA PHE A 301 10.14 10.39 9.65
C PHE A 301 8.89 11.20 9.99
N SER A 302 7.70 10.65 9.81
CA SER A 302 6.40 11.30 10.09
C SER A 302 6.26 11.88 11.50
N HIS A 303 7.03 11.36 12.45
CA HIS A 303 7.06 11.77 13.85
C HIS A 303 8.36 12.45 14.29
N ASP A 304 9.29 12.70 13.36
CA ASP A 304 10.64 13.12 13.66
C ASP A 304 10.92 14.49 13.01
N PRO A 305 10.61 15.60 13.73
CA PRO A 305 10.83 16.96 13.25
C PRO A 305 12.29 17.23 12.85
N ASP A 306 13.27 16.58 13.50
CA ASP A 306 14.69 16.79 13.21
C ASP A 306 15.07 16.11 11.88
N ALA A 307 14.54 14.92 11.61
CA ALA A 307 14.70 14.26 10.32
C ALA A 307 14.02 15.05 9.19
N ILE A 308 12.80 15.55 9.43
CA ILE A 308 12.08 16.40 8.47
C ILE A 308 12.84 17.69 8.21
N ARG A 309 13.39 18.35 9.24
CA ARG A 309 14.26 19.52 9.09
C ARG A 309 15.45 19.21 8.20
N ARG A 310 16.16 18.09 8.45
CA ARG A 310 17.29 17.69 7.59
C ARG A 310 16.88 17.49 6.13
N LEU A 311 15.70 16.91 5.87
CA LEU A 311 15.16 16.77 4.50
C LEU A 311 14.91 18.13 3.83
N ILE A 312 14.41 19.12 4.58
CA ILE A 312 14.25 20.50 4.09
C ILE A 312 15.63 21.10 3.77
N ASP A 313 16.59 20.98 4.69
CA ASP A 313 17.92 21.58 4.56
C ASP A 313 18.72 21.01 3.37
N MET A 314 18.49 19.75 2.99
CA MET A 314 19.09 19.12 1.80
C MET A 314 18.29 19.35 0.50
N GLY A 315 17.22 20.16 0.52
CA GLY A 315 16.39 20.44 -0.65
C GLY A 315 15.44 19.32 -1.08
N ARG A 316 15.25 18.28 -0.24
CA ARG A 316 14.31 17.16 -0.48
C ARG A 316 12.92 17.48 0.05
N VAL A 317 12.42 18.69 -0.25
CA VAL A 317 11.19 19.24 0.35
C VAL A 317 9.95 18.39 0.04
N TYR A 318 9.91 17.70 -1.11
CA TYR A 318 8.80 16.80 -1.45
C TYR A 318 8.69 15.59 -0.48
N ILE A 319 9.82 15.07 0.02
CA ILE A 319 9.82 14.00 1.03
C ILE A 319 9.45 14.61 2.38
N ALA A 320 9.99 15.78 2.71
CA ALA A 320 9.73 16.47 3.96
C ALA A 320 8.23 16.77 4.14
N ILE A 321 7.55 17.26 3.09
CA ILE A 321 6.12 17.54 3.17
C ILE A 321 5.29 16.26 3.24
N ALA A 322 5.66 15.19 2.53
CA ALA A 322 5.00 13.90 2.63
C ALA A 322 5.10 13.37 4.08
N ALA A 323 6.30 13.38 4.67
CA ALA A 323 6.53 12.97 6.05
C ALA A 323 5.73 13.83 7.04
N ALA A 324 5.83 15.16 6.92
CA ALA A 324 5.20 16.10 7.85
C ALA A 324 3.67 16.07 7.80
N THR A 325 3.07 15.49 6.75
CA THR A 325 1.62 15.45 6.56
C THR A 325 1.01 14.05 6.64
N ASP A 326 1.82 13.02 6.88
CA ASP A 326 1.39 11.61 6.99
C ASP A 326 0.49 11.38 8.21
N GLU A 327 0.82 12.03 9.32
CA GLU A 327 0.09 11.89 10.59
C GLU A 327 -1.22 12.70 10.60
N SER A 328 -2.36 12.03 10.78
CA SER A 328 -3.67 12.69 10.89
C SER A 328 -3.92 13.34 12.27
N ARG A 329 -2.95 14.09 12.79
CA ARG A 329 -2.97 14.76 14.11
C ARG A 329 -1.94 15.88 14.21
N LYS A 330 -2.12 16.73 15.24
CA LYS A 330 -1.15 17.78 15.60
C LYS A 330 0.14 17.17 16.19
N ILE A 331 1.29 17.57 15.67
CA ILE A 331 2.62 17.38 16.24
C ILE A 331 3.25 18.77 16.39
N PRO A 332 3.26 19.36 17.59
CA PRO A 332 3.59 20.78 17.76
C PRO A 332 4.90 21.25 17.09
N ALA A 333 5.93 20.40 17.10
CA ALA A 333 7.22 20.70 16.49
C ALA A 333 7.20 20.77 14.94
N LEU A 334 6.18 20.21 14.28
CA LEU A 334 6.02 20.28 12.82
C LEU A 334 5.35 21.58 12.35
N GLU A 335 4.63 22.30 13.22
CA GLU A 335 3.98 23.57 12.87
C GLU A 335 4.93 24.57 12.18
N PRO A 336 6.09 24.94 12.78
CA PRO A 336 7.01 25.88 12.13
C PRO A 336 7.57 25.35 10.80
N LEU A 337 7.77 24.03 10.68
CA LEU A 337 8.28 23.41 9.44
C LEU A 337 7.23 23.49 8.32
N LEU A 338 5.96 23.25 8.65
CA LEU A 338 4.84 23.37 7.72
C LEU A 338 4.63 24.83 7.28
N ILE A 339 4.78 25.80 8.20
CA ILE A 339 4.72 27.23 7.86
C ILE A 339 5.85 27.59 6.89
N GLU A 340 7.07 27.10 7.12
CA GLU A 340 8.20 27.32 6.22
C GLU A 340 7.94 26.71 4.84
N MET A 341 7.56 25.44 4.77
CA MET A 341 7.24 24.75 3.51
C MET A 341 6.05 25.40 2.78
N GLY A 342 5.11 26.02 3.49
CA GLY A 342 4.03 26.81 2.91
C GLY A 342 4.50 28.03 2.11
N ASN A 343 5.76 28.45 2.24
CA ASN A 343 6.38 29.52 1.46
C ASN A 343 7.22 29.01 0.27
N HIS A 344 7.24 27.71 0.02
CA HIS A 344 7.94 27.11 -1.13
C HIS A 344 7.39 27.65 -2.47
N GLU A 345 8.14 27.48 -3.56
CA GLU A 345 7.70 27.93 -4.89
C GLU A 345 6.70 26.97 -5.56
N ASP A 346 6.84 25.67 -5.30
CA ASP A 346 5.94 24.63 -5.78
C ASP A 346 4.55 24.74 -5.13
N SER A 347 3.54 24.98 -5.98
CA SER A 347 2.14 25.09 -5.59
C SER A 347 1.58 23.88 -4.84
N GLU A 348 2.06 22.67 -5.14
CA GLU A 348 1.58 21.45 -4.49
C GLU A 348 2.11 21.35 -3.05
N ILE A 349 3.37 21.74 -2.82
CA ILE A 349 3.95 21.83 -1.48
C ILE A 349 3.20 22.87 -0.65
N ILE A 350 2.94 24.06 -1.22
CA ILE A 350 2.15 25.11 -0.55
C ILE A 350 0.77 24.58 -0.17
N ARG A 351 0.09 23.90 -1.11
CA ARG A 351 -1.25 23.35 -0.91
C ARG A 351 -1.26 22.34 0.23
N LEU A 352 -0.38 21.34 0.19
CA LEU A 352 -0.29 20.29 1.20
C LEU A 352 0.00 20.86 2.59
N ALA A 353 0.97 21.77 2.70
CA ALA A 353 1.31 22.43 3.96
C ALA A 353 0.14 23.25 4.51
N SER A 354 -0.48 24.07 3.65
CA SER A 354 -1.61 24.94 4.03
C SER A 354 -2.82 24.14 4.47
N TRP A 355 -3.12 23.05 3.77
CA TRP A 355 -4.20 22.12 4.15
C TRP A 355 -3.94 21.48 5.50
N HIS A 356 -2.72 20.96 5.73
CA HIS A 356 -2.41 20.29 6.99
C HIS A 356 -2.42 21.26 8.19
N LEU A 357 -1.93 22.48 7.99
CA LEU A 357 -2.04 23.58 8.97
C LEU A 357 -3.51 23.91 9.30
N ALA A 358 -4.38 23.95 8.29
CA ALA A 358 -5.81 24.16 8.48
C ALA A 358 -6.53 22.95 9.07
N TYR A 359 -6.09 21.72 8.81
CA TYR A 359 -6.70 20.51 9.38
C TYR A 359 -6.39 20.32 10.87
N PHE A 360 -5.19 20.67 11.33
CA PHE A 360 -4.72 20.25 12.65
C PHE A 360 -4.15 21.36 13.53
N TYR A 361 -3.86 22.55 12.99
CA TYR A 361 -3.16 23.62 13.73
C TYR A 361 -3.98 24.90 13.90
N HIS A 362 -5.23 24.96 13.39
CA HIS A 362 -6.07 26.17 13.40
C HIS A 362 -5.29 27.38 12.85
N TYR A 363 -4.61 27.18 11.70
CA TYR A 363 -3.70 28.17 11.13
C TYR A 363 -4.00 28.42 9.65
N LEU A 364 -4.18 29.70 9.29
CA LEU A 364 -4.36 30.14 7.90
C LEU A 364 -3.00 30.52 7.30
N HIS A 365 -2.48 29.70 6.39
CA HIS A 365 -1.24 30.03 5.71
C HIS A 365 -1.45 31.17 4.69
N PRO A 366 -0.74 32.33 4.78
CA PRO A 366 -0.99 33.48 3.92
C PRO A 366 -0.90 33.18 2.43
N ARG A 367 0.16 32.47 2.00
CA ARG A 367 0.35 32.10 0.60
C ARG A 367 -0.67 31.05 0.12
N GLY A 368 -1.11 30.18 1.01
CA GLY A 368 -2.17 29.22 0.70
C GLY A 368 -3.51 29.91 0.47
N ALA A 369 -3.78 30.97 1.24
CA ALA A 369 -4.96 31.80 1.07
C ALA A 369 -4.90 32.66 -0.20
N GLU A 370 -3.74 33.26 -0.49
CA GLU A 370 -3.50 34.02 -1.71
C GLU A 370 -3.73 33.18 -2.98
N LEU A 371 -3.26 31.92 -2.97
CA LEU A 371 -3.45 30.96 -4.07
C LEU A 371 -4.80 30.24 -4.04
N GLY A 372 -5.70 30.60 -3.10
CA GLY A 372 -7.06 30.04 -3.03
C GLY A 372 -7.14 28.58 -2.56
N TYR A 373 -6.10 28.01 -1.95
CA TYR A 373 -6.14 26.64 -1.42
C TYR A 373 -6.85 26.52 -0.08
N VAL A 374 -6.89 27.61 0.68
CA VAL A 374 -7.51 27.66 2.00
C VAL A 374 -8.16 29.02 2.24
N GLU A 375 -9.33 29.04 2.85
CA GLU A 375 -10.01 30.25 3.28
C GLU A 375 -10.44 30.12 4.74
N LEU A 376 -10.46 31.23 5.48
CA LEU A 376 -10.95 31.31 6.86
C LEU A 376 -12.18 32.21 6.96
N ILE A 377 -13.26 31.67 7.50
CA ILE A 377 -14.45 32.41 7.93
C ILE A 377 -14.36 32.63 9.44
N SER A 378 -14.00 33.85 9.84
CA SER A 378 -13.73 34.22 11.23
C SER A 378 -14.69 35.28 11.81
N HIS A 379 -15.78 35.62 11.14
CA HIS A 379 -16.77 36.56 11.69
C HIS A 379 -17.84 35.88 12.58
N LEU A 380 -17.85 34.55 12.65
CA LEU A 380 -18.79 33.79 13.49
C LEU A 380 -18.37 33.87 14.97
N SER A 381 -19.36 33.99 15.86
CA SER A 381 -19.12 34.26 17.29
C SER A 381 -18.56 33.09 18.08
N GLU A 382 -18.95 31.85 17.72
CA GLU A 382 -18.61 30.64 18.49
C GLU A 382 -17.43 29.86 17.88
N ILE A 383 -17.23 29.99 16.57
CA ILE A 383 -16.34 29.14 15.79
C ILE A 383 -15.56 29.93 14.75
N ASP A 384 -14.53 29.26 14.24
CA ASP A 384 -13.88 29.58 12.97
C ASP A 384 -14.12 28.42 12.01
N VAL A 385 -14.28 28.73 10.72
CA VAL A 385 -14.43 27.70 9.66
C VAL A 385 -13.35 27.87 8.62
N PHE A 386 -12.51 26.84 8.44
CA PHE A 386 -11.60 26.74 7.32
C PHE A 386 -12.26 26.02 6.16
N LEU A 387 -12.08 26.51 4.95
CA LEU A 387 -12.50 25.87 3.70
C LEU A 387 -11.26 25.50 2.90
N LEU A 388 -11.19 24.25 2.41
CA LEU A 388 -10.05 23.75 1.63
C LEU A 388 -10.44 23.48 0.18
N PHE A 389 -9.58 23.85 -0.78
CA PHE A 389 -9.86 23.72 -2.21
C PHE A 389 -8.75 22.99 -2.95
N THR A 390 -9.10 22.08 -3.86
CA THR A 390 -8.15 21.23 -4.61
C THR A 390 -7.42 22.02 -5.70
N ARG A 391 -8.08 22.99 -6.36
CA ARG A 391 -7.52 23.98 -7.31
C ARG A 391 -8.47 25.19 -7.44
N GLU A 392 -7.99 26.32 -7.95
CA GLU A 392 -8.79 27.53 -8.26
C GLU A 392 -10.02 27.29 -9.16
N LYS A 393 -10.06 26.17 -9.90
CA LYS A 393 -11.08 25.92 -10.95
C LYS A 393 -12.45 25.48 -10.43
N GLU A 394 -12.58 25.15 -9.14
CA GLU A 394 -13.87 24.79 -8.52
C GLU A 394 -14.11 25.64 -7.26
N PRO A 395 -14.16 26.98 -7.36
CA PRO A 395 -14.23 27.88 -6.19
C PRO A 395 -15.55 27.73 -5.43
N GLU A 396 -16.56 27.13 -6.04
CA GLU A 396 -17.91 27.04 -5.49
C GLU A 396 -18.07 25.91 -4.46
N SER A 397 -17.20 24.90 -4.45
CA SER A 397 -17.33 23.79 -3.50
C SER A 397 -15.99 23.40 -2.90
N PRO A 398 -15.78 23.62 -1.58
CA PRO A 398 -14.57 23.19 -0.94
C PRO A 398 -14.52 21.67 -0.88
N TYR A 399 -13.32 21.15 -1.02
CA TYR A 399 -12.98 19.75 -0.77
C TYR A 399 -13.32 19.33 0.66
N ALA A 400 -13.09 20.23 1.61
CA ALA A 400 -13.39 20.01 3.02
C ALA A 400 -13.67 21.33 3.75
N ALA A 401 -14.43 21.24 4.84
CA ALA A 401 -14.58 22.31 5.82
C ALA A 401 -14.15 21.84 7.20
N ILE A 402 -13.45 22.70 7.95
CA ILE A 402 -12.95 22.40 9.30
C ILE A 402 -13.50 23.44 10.26
N ILE A 403 -14.22 22.98 11.29
CA ILE A 403 -14.79 23.83 12.33
C ILE A 403 -13.88 23.77 13.56
N TYR A 404 -13.36 24.93 13.97
CA TYR A 404 -12.63 25.11 15.22
C TYR A 404 -13.43 25.95 16.21
N PRO A 405 -13.24 25.76 17.54
CA PRO A 405 -13.63 26.78 18.50
C PRO A 405 -12.89 28.09 18.23
N LYS A 406 -13.50 29.21 18.60
CA LYS A 406 -12.95 30.54 18.33
C LYS A 406 -11.54 30.78 18.88
N LYS A 407 -11.25 30.21 20.05
CA LYS A 407 -9.95 30.35 20.70
C LYS A 407 -9.06 29.20 20.27
N ARG A 408 -7.88 29.53 19.73
CA ARG A 408 -6.84 28.56 19.38
C ARG A 408 -6.50 27.68 20.59
N ASP A 409 -6.28 26.39 20.33
CA ASP A 409 -5.97 25.35 21.34
C ASP A 409 -7.05 25.17 22.43
N SER A 410 -8.27 25.65 22.20
CA SER A 410 -9.43 25.31 23.03
C SER A 410 -10.21 24.16 22.42
N LYS A 411 -11.12 23.57 23.21
CA LYS A 411 -12.06 22.54 22.76
C LYS A 411 -13.46 23.11 22.65
N ILE A 412 -14.26 22.56 21.75
CA ILE A 412 -15.68 22.88 21.60
C ILE A 412 -16.54 21.71 22.09
N TYR A 413 -17.68 22.02 22.72
CA TYR A 413 -18.65 20.98 23.04
C TYR A 413 -19.25 20.40 21.76
N ARG A 414 -19.38 19.07 21.72
CA ARG A 414 -19.87 18.32 20.56
C ARG A 414 -21.28 18.75 20.14
N ASN A 415 -22.15 19.13 21.06
CA ASN A 415 -23.48 19.64 20.74
C ASN A 415 -23.43 20.97 19.98
N ILE A 416 -22.52 21.89 20.35
CA ILE A 416 -22.28 23.15 19.64
C ILE A 416 -21.68 22.85 18.27
N ALA A 417 -20.68 21.99 18.20
CA ALA A 417 -20.08 21.60 16.93
C ALA A 417 -21.11 20.96 15.99
N LYS A 418 -21.96 20.07 16.50
CA LYS A 418 -23.05 19.44 15.76
C LYS A 418 -24.07 20.45 15.24
N LYS A 419 -24.45 21.46 16.03
CA LYS A 419 -25.31 22.57 15.59
C LYS A 419 -24.73 23.26 14.35
N TRP A 420 -23.41 23.51 14.33
CA TRP A 420 -22.75 24.13 13.18
C TRP A 420 -22.65 23.19 11.98
N VAL A 421 -22.32 21.91 12.19
CA VAL A 421 -22.33 20.88 11.14
C VAL A 421 -23.71 20.75 10.48
N ASP A 422 -24.77 20.69 11.28
CA ASP A 422 -26.14 20.57 10.78
C ASP A 422 -26.59 21.85 10.03
N ARG A 423 -26.03 23.01 10.36
CA ARG A 423 -26.25 24.28 9.65
C ARG A 423 -25.51 24.34 8.31
N ILE A 424 -24.19 24.17 8.31
CA ILE A 424 -23.36 24.40 7.11
C ILE A 424 -23.32 23.20 6.17
N PHE A 425 -23.66 22.01 6.67
CA PHE A 425 -23.68 20.78 5.89
C PHE A 425 -24.96 19.99 6.19
N PRO A 426 -26.15 20.51 5.82
CA PRO A 426 -27.43 19.88 6.13
C PRO A 426 -27.61 18.54 5.41
N LYS A 427 -28.52 17.69 5.91
CA LYS A 427 -28.79 16.36 5.35
C LYS A 427 -29.10 16.36 3.85
N SER A 428 -29.65 17.46 3.32
CA SER A 428 -29.95 17.63 1.91
C SER A 428 -28.72 17.60 0.99
N VAL A 429 -27.53 17.93 1.51
CA VAL A 429 -26.27 17.99 0.72
C VAL A 429 -25.24 16.92 1.08
N ARG A 430 -25.42 16.19 2.21
CA ARG A 430 -24.45 15.17 2.68
C ARG A 430 -24.23 14.02 1.70
N GLY A 431 -25.25 13.70 0.90
CA GLY A 431 -25.32 12.45 0.15
C GLY A 431 -25.54 11.23 1.08
N ASN A 432 -25.70 10.06 0.47
CA ASN A 432 -25.81 8.80 1.20
C ASN A 432 -24.41 8.26 1.53
N PRO A 433 -24.20 7.65 2.72
CA PRO A 433 -22.97 6.93 3.02
C PRO A 433 -22.67 5.88 1.95
N ARG A 434 -21.40 5.74 1.57
CA ARG A 434 -20.94 4.68 0.67
C ARG A 434 -20.87 3.35 1.42
N THR A 435 -21.92 2.55 1.31
CA THR A 435 -21.97 1.18 1.88
C THR A 435 -21.23 0.16 1.02
N ASP A 436 -20.85 0.55 -0.20
CA ASP A 436 -20.09 -0.25 -1.17
C ASP A 436 -18.58 -0.27 -0.90
N LEU A 437 -18.08 0.60 -0.03
CA LEU A 437 -16.66 0.65 0.31
C LEU A 437 -16.31 -0.40 1.38
N PRO A 438 -15.18 -1.12 1.24
CA PRO A 438 -14.72 -2.06 2.26
C PRO A 438 -14.58 -1.37 3.64
N PRO A 439 -14.83 -2.07 4.76
CA PRO A 439 -14.70 -1.50 6.11
C PRO A 439 -13.31 -0.91 6.43
N ILE A 440 -12.30 -1.39 5.71
CA ILE A 440 -10.88 -1.03 5.84
C ILE A 440 -10.52 0.21 5.00
N SER A 441 -11.39 0.65 4.10
CA SER A 441 -11.14 1.84 3.29
C SER A 441 -11.06 3.08 4.17
N SER A 442 -10.10 3.95 3.83
CA SER A 442 -9.93 5.24 4.48
C SER A 442 -11.24 6.04 4.42
N LYS A 443 -11.79 6.39 5.59
CA LYS A 443 -13.08 7.10 5.70
C LYS A 443 -13.07 8.48 5.04
N TRP A 444 -11.87 9.01 4.79
CA TRP A 444 -11.63 10.22 4.02
C TRP A 444 -12.22 10.19 2.60
N TYR A 445 -12.49 9.00 2.06
CA TYR A 445 -13.10 8.81 0.73
C TYR A 445 -14.62 8.61 0.75
N GLN A 446 -15.26 8.71 1.92
CA GLN A 446 -16.71 8.56 2.05
C GLN A 446 -17.44 9.88 1.72
N ARG A 447 -18.57 9.76 1.01
CA ARG A 447 -19.48 10.91 0.79
C ARG A 447 -20.07 11.35 2.14
N GLY A 448 -19.99 12.64 2.43
CA GLY A 448 -20.57 13.22 3.65
C GLY A 448 -19.84 12.82 4.93
N TYR A 449 -18.53 12.59 4.83
CA TYR A 449 -17.69 12.24 5.99
C TYR A 449 -17.66 13.39 7.00
N ILE A 450 -17.97 13.09 8.26
CA ILE A 450 -17.87 14.02 9.38
C ILE A 450 -17.05 13.33 10.47
N ASP A 451 -15.93 13.93 10.85
CA ASP A 451 -15.08 13.46 11.95
C ASP A 451 -15.04 14.49 13.08
N TYR A 452 -15.28 14.01 14.29
CA TYR A 452 -15.21 14.81 15.52
C TYR A 452 -13.88 14.46 16.20
N HIS A 453 -12.83 15.21 15.89
CA HIS A 453 -11.46 14.87 16.24
C HIS A 453 -11.15 15.23 17.69
N VAL A 454 -10.38 14.36 18.35
CA VAL A 454 -9.87 14.54 19.70
C VAL A 454 -8.39 14.19 19.69
N SER A 455 -7.52 15.10 20.11
CA SER A 455 -6.06 15.02 19.98
C SER A 455 -5.37 14.11 21.01
N GLU A 456 -6.12 13.35 21.81
CA GLU A 456 -5.51 12.54 22.87
C GLU A 456 -4.63 11.42 22.33
N VAL A 457 -3.41 11.36 22.88
CA VAL A 457 -2.39 10.34 22.65
C VAL A 457 -2.90 9.02 23.21
N GLY A 458 -3.66 8.31 22.39
CA GLY A 458 -4.35 7.10 22.83
C GLY A 458 -5.40 6.62 21.85
N ARG A 459 -5.14 6.69 20.54
CA ARG A 459 -5.84 5.85 19.57
C ARG A 459 -5.41 4.39 19.75
N ASN A 460 -5.66 3.82 20.93
CA ASN A 460 -6.12 2.44 20.91
C ASN A 460 -7.40 2.48 20.08
N TYR A 461 -7.46 1.68 19.02
CA TYR A 461 -8.52 1.62 18.00
C TYR A 461 -9.92 1.25 18.56
N GLY A 462 -10.18 1.50 19.85
CA GLY A 462 -11.45 1.34 20.52
C GLY A 462 -12.37 2.56 20.39
N LEU A 463 -13.67 2.27 20.48
CA LEU A 463 -14.79 3.21 20.47
C LEU A 463 -14.74 4.32 21.54
N ALA A 464 -13.81 4.25 22.51
CA ALA A 464 -13.77 5.13 23.69
C ALA A 464 -13.49 6.61 23.36
N GLY A 465 -12.63 6.91 22.38
CA GLY A 465 -12.36 8.29 21.97
C GLY A 465 -13.53 9.00 21.28
N ARG A 466 -14.55 8.25 20.82
CA ARG A 466 -15.71 8.81 20.11
C ARG A 466 -16.80 9.37 21.03
N ASN A 467 -16.69 9.20 22.34
CA ASN A 467 -17.70 9.64 23.33
C ASN A 467 -17.28 10.85 24.15
N SER A 468 -16.15 11.51 23.83
CA SER A 468 -15.83 12.79 24.47
C SER A 468 -16.86 13.85 24.07
N ASP A 469 -17.41 14.53 25.08
CA ASP A 469 -18.28 15.69 24.89
C ASP A 469 -17.51 16.91 24.37
N LEU A 470 -16.18 16.93 24.51
CA LEU A 470 -15.30 17.99 24.03
C LEU A 470 -14.43 17.49 22.87
N VAL A 471 -14.38 18.27 21.80
CA VAL A 471 -13.62 17.95 20.58
C VAL A 471 -12.70 19.12 20.22
N ASP A 472 -11.56 18.84 19.61
CA ASP A 472 -10.59 19.87 19.22
C ASP A 472 -11.06 20.59 17.95
N ASN A 473 -11.53 19.82 16.97
CA ASN A 473 -12.18 20.33 15.76
C ASN A 473 -13.13 19.31 15.15
N VAL A 474 -13.89 19.75 14.15
CA VAL A 474 -14.71 18.88 13.31
C VAL A 474 -14.27 19.02 11.86
N ILE A 475 -14.03 17.89 11.22
CA ILE A 475 -13.63 17.82 9.81
C ILE A 475 -14.82 17.30 9.00
N ILE A 476 -15.21 18.05 7.98
CA ILE A 476 -16.26 17.67 7.03
C ILE A 476 -15.60 17.45 5.68
N GLY A 477 -15.56 16.20 5.21
CA GLY A 477 -15.06 15.84 3.88
C GLY A 477 -16.18 15.82 2.85
N TYR A 478 -15.91 16.39 1.67
CA TYR A 478 -16.91 16.51 0.61
C TYR A 478 -16.45 15.90 -0.71
N ARG A 479 -17.19 14.90 -1.17
CA ARG A 479 -17.06 14.28 -2.50
C ARG A 479 -18.44 13.90 -3.03
N SER A 480 -19.32 14.87 -3.20
CA SER A 480 -20.65 14.68 -3.82
C SER A 480 -20.67 15.24 -5.25
N GLN A 481 -21.66 14.83 -6.04
CA GLN A 481 -21.97 15.42 -7.36
C GLN A 481 -22.81 16.69 -7.26
N SER A 482 -23.39 16.96 -6.08
CA SER A 482 -24.05 18.22 -5.81
C SER A 482 -23.01 19.31 -5.54
N LEU A 483 -23.37 20.58 -5.76
CA LEU A 483 -22.56 21.68 -5.25
C LEU A 483 -22.84 21.87 -3.76
N TRP A 484 -21.81 22.20 -3.00
CA TRP A 484 -21.91 22.55 -1.58
C TRP A 484 -21.01 23.73 -1.29
N ASN A 485 -21.60 24.88 -0.97
CA ASN A 485 -20.87 26.02 -0.47
C ASN A 485 -21.31 26.31 0.97
N PRO A 486 -20.47 26.07 1.99
CA PRO A 486 -20.80 26.39 3.38
C PRO A 486 -21.28 27.82 3.61
N LYS A 487 -20.82 28.78 2.79
CA LYS A 487 -21.17 30.20 2.91
C LYS A 487 -22.64 30.48 2.64
N ASP A 488 -23.31 29.65 1.83
CA ASP A 488 -24.73 29.82 1.51
C ASP A 488 -25.65 29.53 2.71
N PHE A 489 -25.10 28.93 3.77
CA PHE A 489 -25.81 28.53 4.99
C PHE A 489 -25.42 29.34 6.23
N LEU A 490 -24.45 30.24 6.10
CA LEU A 490 -23.95 31.12 7.16
C LEU A 490 -24.65 32.47 7.08
#